data_AF-A0A7Y5FY96-F1
#
_entry.id   AF-A0A7Y5FY96-F1
#
_cell.length_a   1.000
_cell.length_b   1.000
_cell.length_c   1.000
_cell.angle_alpha   90.00
_cell.angle_beta   90.00
_cell.angle_gamma   90.00
#
_symmetry.space_group_name_H-M   'P 1'
#
loop_
_entity.id
_entity.type
_entity.pdbx_description
1 polymer ?
#
loop_
_entity_poly.entity_id
_entity_poly.type
_entity_poly.pdbx_seq_one_letter_code
_entity_poly.pdbx_strand_id
1 'polypeptide(L)'
;MQRLNCVLLAFTSMAFALLMDDYKEGMKAYEQGRKIEALDFFIAKVTEDPKHQKSVDMIKKLLPEVVELRKENAKQHEETGQWEKAQKEYDRLTRLDKVLQKLTVYDNGRKLDFPKINVSDAKSSATENAAEKFYLKGVEAMQTPGHAEQAAEFFKEARKFNPDYRDAKELSAKAYYNDAMALISRGSYKDGVRMLWKIRDFYPEGYHDSEQRVKVAIDSAKVKVAVMPFDNLTASVKSGDIGSTISSEIIAFGVAPRPVFIDFVTRDYVQSLLSEQSLGLSGTVNTTTAPQIGKLIGIQVFVFGKITAINPYYPKDQLIKSES
;
A
#
# COMPACT_ATOMS: atom_id res chain seq x y z
N MET A 1 12.27 65.90 -15.23
CA MET A 1 13.23 65.07 -14.46
C MET A 1 12.43 63.91 -13.84
N GLN A 2 12.03 62.85 -14.54
CA GLN A 2 12.80 61.85 -15.33
C GLN A 2 13.97 61.24 -14.56
N ARG A 3 13.73 60.09 -13.92
CA ARG A 3 14.66 58.96 -13.70
C ARG A 3 13.82 57.68 -13.71
N LEU A 4 13.88 56.91 -14.80
CA LEU A 4 14.60 55.62 -14.92
C LEU A 4 13.95 54.55 -14.02
N ASN A 5 13.20 53.57 -14.52
CA ASN A 5 13.66 52.54 -15.46
C ASN A 5 12.56 52.09 -16.43
N CYS A 6 12.82 52.24 -17.73
CA CYS A 6 12.14 51.51 -18.79
C CYS A 6 12.62 50.06 -18.79
N VAL A 7 11.68 49.13 -18.75
CA VAL A 7 11.87 47.71 -19.08
C VAL A 7 12.25 47.65 -20.57
N LEU A 8 13.48 47.23 -20.84
CA LEU A 8 14.02 47.09 -22.17
C LEU A 8 13.51 45.77 -22.77
N LEU A 9 12.56 45.89 -23.69
CA LEU A 9 12.23 44.87 -24.69
C LEU A 9 13.39 44.79 -25.70
N ALA A 10 14.08 43.65 -25.71
CA ALA A 10 14.79 43.12 -26.87
C ALA A 10 14.44 41.62 -26.89
N PHE A 11 13.41 41.22 -27.65
CA PHE A 11 13.53 40.70 -29.02
C PHE A 11 14.71 39.74 -29.23
N THR A 12 14.37 38.59 -29.81
CA THR A 12 15.21 37.52 -30.41
C THR A 12 15.85 36.48 -29.49
N SER A 13 15.11 35.38 -29.23
CA SER A 13 15.55 34.06 -29.73
C SER A 13 14.37 33.07 -29.87
N MET A 14 13.35 33.47 -30.64
CA MET A 14 12.64 32.48 -31.46
C MET A 14 13.60 32.14 -32.62
N ALA A 15 13.74 30.85 -32.93
CA ALA A 15 14.65 30.26 -33.92
C ALA A 15 16.10 29.99 -33.44
N PHE A 16 16.25 29.13 -32.44
CA PHE A 16 17.31 28.12 -32.49
C PHE A 16 16.71 26.73 -32.30
N ALA A 17 15.64 26.43 -33.06
CA ALA A 17 15.57 25.11 -33.65
C ALA A 17 16.76 25.07 -34.61
N LEU A 18 17.89 24.53 -34.15
CA LEU A 18 18.89 24.04 -35.07
C LEU A 18 18.13 23.23 -36.11
N LEU A 19 18.21 23.66 -37.37
CA LEU A 19 17.84 22.88 -38.54
C LEU A 19 18.74 21.63 -38.56
N MET A 20 18.49 20.70 -37.63
CA MET A 20 19.06 19.38 -37.71
C MET A 20 18.33 18.71 -38.87
N ASP A 21 19.09 18.41 -39.90
CA ASP A 21 18.60 17.64 -41.03
C ASP A 21 18.41 16.21 -40.53
N ASP A 22 17.17 15.82 -40.24
CA ASP A 22 16.81 14.50 -39.72
C ASP A 22 17.40 13.35 -40.55
N TYR A 23 17.58 13.53 -41.87
CA TYR A 23 18.26 12.52 -42.68
C TYR A 23 19.73 12.36 -42.28
N LYS A 24 20.45 13.47 -42.02
CA LYS A 24 21.87 13.43 -41.61
C LYS A 24 22.01 12.82 -40.22
N GLU A 25 21.15 13.20 -39.27
CA GLU A 25 21.18 12.60 -37.92
C GLU A 25 20.80 11.10 -37.98
N GLY A 26 19.81 10.72 -38.80
CA GLY A 26 19.48 9.32 -39.06
C GLY A 26 20.65 8.52 -39.62
N MET A 27 21.38 9.06 -40.60
CA MET A 27 22.59 8.43 -41.16
C MET A 27 23.71 8.30 -40.12
N LYS A 28 23.96 9.33 -39.33
CA LYS A 28 24.95 9.31 -38.24
C LYS A 28 24.60 8.27 -37.17
N ALA A 29 23.33 8.18 -36.77
CA ALA A 29 22.86 7.17 -35.84
C ALA A 29 23.01 5.75 -36.43
N TYR A 30 22.71 5.58 -37.72
CA TYR A 30 22.85 4.32 -38.44
C TYR A 30 24.32 3.85 -38.53
N GLU A 31 25.24 4.75 -38.89
CA GLU A 31 26.69 4.48 -38.94
C GLU A 31 27.25 4.10 -37.57
N GLN A 32 26.67 4.63 -36.50
CA GLN A 32 27.03 4.32 -35.12
C GLN A 32 26.31 3.05 -34.58
N GLY A 33 25.59 2.32 -35.44
CA GLY A 33 24.88 1.10 -35.08
C GLY A 33 23.60 1.32 -34.28
N ARG A 34 23.19 2.56 -34.03
CA ARG A 34 21.96 2.90 -33.30
C ARG A 34 20.74 2.86 -34.20
N LYS A 35 20.41 1.65 -34.67
CA LYS A 35 19.36 1.38 -35.67
C LYS A 35 17.97 1.90 -35.28
N ILE A 36 17.61 1.79 -33.99
CA ILE A 36 16.33 2.27 -33.47
C ILE A 36 16.21 3.79 -33.64
N GLU A 37 17.21 4.52 -33.17
CA GLU A 37 17.25 5.99 -33.25
C GLU A 37 17.33 6.46 -34.71
N ALA A 38 18.11 5.76 -35.54
CA ALA A 38 18.18 6.03 -36.96
C ALA A 38 16.80 5.91 -37.65
N LEU A 39 16.04 4.86 -37.34
CA LEU A 39 14.69 4.68 -37.88
C LEU A 39 13.76 5.83 -37.46
N ASP A 40 13.82 6.27 -36.21
CA ASP A 40 12.99 7.37 -35.70
C ASP A 40 13.28 8.67 -36.48
N PHE A 41 14.56 8.98 -36.74
CA PHE A 41 14.96 10.12 -37.57
C PHE A 41 14.48 10.00 -39.03
N PHE A 42 14.59 8.83 -39.66
CA PHE A 42 14.10 8.68 -41.02
C PHE A 42 12.57 8.81 -41.11
N ILE A 43 11.83 8.30 -40.11
CA ILE A 43 10.38 8.49 -40.00
C ILE A 43 10.05 9.98 -39.82
N ALA A 44 10.77 10.70 -38.96
CA ALA A 44 10.61 12.15 -38.78
C ALA A 44 10.83 12.88 -40.12
N LYS A 45 11.90 12.55 -40.85
CA LYS A 45 12.18 13.15 -42.15
C LYS A 45 11.07 12.92 -43.18
N VAL A 46 10.54 11.70 -43.25
CA VAL A 46 9.42 11.37 -44.15
C VAL A 46 8.11 12.03 -43.71
N THR A 47 7.94 12.27 -42.42
CA THR A 47 6.79 13.01 -41.90
C THR A 47 6.81 14.47 -42.39
N GLU A 48 7.98 15.08 -42.46
CA GLU A 48 8.17 16.44 -43.00
C GLU A 48 8.13 16.49 -44.54
N ASP A 49 8.82 15.55 -45.19
CA ASP A 49 8.90 15.42 -46.64
C ASP A 49 8.51 13.99 -47.07
N PRO A 50 7.21 13.75 -47.35
CA PRO A 50 6.67 12.45 -47.74
C PRO A 50 7.31 11.80 -48.97
N LYS A 51 8.04 12.55 -49.80
CA LYS A 51 8.67 12.08 -51.05
C LYS A 51 10.19 11.94 -50.92
N HIS A 52 10.75 12.06 -49.72
CA HIS A 52 12.18 11.96 -49.49
C HIS A 52 12.71 10.52 -49.68
N GLN A 53 13.01 10.14 -50.92
CA GLN A 53 13.29 8.76 -51.33
C GLN A 53 14.38 8.08 -50.51
N LYS A 54 15.48 8.78 -50.19
CA LYS A 54 16.58 8.20 -49.40
C LYS A 54 16.15 7.77 -48.00
N SER A 55 15.26 8.53 -47.36
CA SER A 55 14.71 8.15 -46.05
C SER A 55 13.72 6.99 -46.19
N VAL A 56 12.91 6.98 -47.25
CA VAL A 56 11.99 5.87 -47.54
C VAL A 56 12.77 4.55 -47.70
N ASP A 57 13.87 4.56 -48.44
CA ASP A 57 14.73 3.40 -48.64
C ASP A 57 15.35 2.93 -47.32
N MET A 58 15.80 3.87 -46.48
CA MET A 58 16.34 3.55 -45.16
C MET A 58 15.28 3.00 -44.20
N ILE A 59 14.04 3.52 -44.21
CA ILE A 59 12.95 2.95 -43.41
C ILE A 59 12.66 1.51 -43.84
N LYS A 60 12.54 1.24 -45.15
CA LYS A 60 12.31 -0.13 -45.66
C LYS A 60 13.39 -1.11 -45.21
N LYS A 61 14.65 -0.66 -45.22
CA LYS A 61 15.79 -1.45 -44.77
C LYS A 61 15.77 -1.70 -43.27
N LEU A 62 15.59 -0.66 -42.48
CA LEU A 62 15.76 -0.72 -41.02
C LEU A 62 14.53 -1.22 -40.27
N LEU A 63 13.32 -1.03 -40.82
CA LEU A 63 12.08 -1.42 -40.16
C LEU A 63 12.06 -2.90 -39.74
N PRO A 64 12.33 -3.90 -40.61
CA PRO A 64 12.35 -5.30 -40.19
C PRO A 64 13.42 -5.58 -39.13
N GLU A 65 14.61 -4.97 -39.26
CA GLU A 65 15.70 -5.15 -38.29
C GLU A 65 15.34 -4.58 -36.91
N VAL A 66 14.71 -3.41 -36.85
CA VAL A 66 14.27 -2.77 -35.60
C VAL A 66 13.13 -3.56 -34.96
N VAL A 67 12.20 -4.08 -35.77
CA VAL A 67 11.10 -4.91 -35.27
C VAL A 67 11.65 -6.16 -34.58
N GLU A 68 12.56 -6.89 -35.24
CA GLU A 68 13.16 -8.09 -34.67
C GLU A 68 14.04 -7.78 -33.46
N LEU A 69 14.84 -6.70 -33.49
CA LEU A 69 15.64 -6.28 -32.34
C LEU A 69 14.80 -6.02 -31.09
N ARG A 70 13.65 -5.35 -31.25
CA ARG A 70 12.75 -5.06 -30.12
C ARG A 70 12.06 -6.32 -29.59
N LYS A 71 11.67 -7.25 -30.46
CA LYS A 71 11.11 -8.54 -30.05
C LYS A 71 12.13 -9.36 -29.27
N GLU A 72 13.38 -9.40 -29.72
CA GLU A 72 14.45 -10.11 -29.01
C GLU A 72 14.72 -9.45 -27.65
N ASN A 73 14.80 -8.12 -27.59
CA ASN A 73 14.93 -7.40 -26.31
C ASN A 73 13.76 -7.71 -25.36
N ALA A 74 12.53 -7.78 -25.87
CA ALA A 74 11.36 -8.15 -25.07
C ALA A 74 11.52 -9.56 -24.49
N LYS A 75 11.89 -10.53 -25.32
CA LYS A 75 12.12 -11.92 -24.93
C LYS A 75 13.25 -12.06 -23.91
N GLN A 76 14.37 -11.37 -24.09
CA GLN A 76 15.47 -11.33 -23.13
C GLN A 76 15.03 -10.74 -21.78
N HIS A 77 14.18 -9.71 -21.80
CA HIS A 77 13.58 -9.17 -20.59
C HIS A 77 12.63 -10.16 -19.90
N GLU A 78 11.86 -10.94 -20.66
CA GLU A 78 11.04 -12.03 -20.11
C GLU A 78 11.92 -13.11 -19.44
N GLU A 79 12.95 -13.59 -20.14
CA GLU A 79 13.87 -14.62 -19.63
C GLU A 79 14.60 -14.18 -18.35
N THR A 80 14.92 -12.88 -18.24
CA THR A 80 15.59 -12.29 -17.07
C THR A 80 14.62 -11.79 -15.98
N GLY A 81 13.31 -12.01 -16.14
CA GLY A 81 12.28 -11.59 -15.17
C GLY A 81 12.02 -10.08 -15.11
N GLN A 82 12.48 -9.32 -16.10
CA GLN A 82 12.29 -7.88 -16.25
C GLN A 82 10.98 -7.59 -17.02
N TRP A 83 9.87 -8.17 -16.58
CA TRP A 83 8.58 -8.19 -17.30
C TRP A 83 8.05 -6.81 -17.71
N GLU A 84 8.24 -5.79 -16.87
CA GLU A 84 7.87 -4.40 -17.21
C GLU A 84 8.66 -3.86 -18.40
N LYS A 85 9.95 -4.22 -18.52
CA LYS A 85 10.76 -3.82 -19.66
C LYS A 85 10.35 -4.57 -20.92
N ALA A 86 9.98 -5.86 -20.79
CA ALA A 86 9.42 -6.62 -21.90
C ALA A 86 8.14 -5.97 -22.44
N GLN A 87 7.19 -5.62 -21.56
CA GLN A 87 5.98 -4.89 -21.95
C GLN A 87 6.28 -3.57 -22.67
N LYS A 88 7.26 -2.80 -22.15
CA LYS A 88 7.67 -1.54 -22.79
C LYS A 88 8.17 -1.75 -24.22
N GLU A 89 8.87 -2.84 -24.52
CA GLU A 89 9.28 -3.15 -25.90
C GLU A 89 8.08 -3.47 -26.81
N TYR A 90 7.12 -4.26 -26.34
CA TYR A 90 5.88 -4.51 -27.10
C TYR A 90 5.01 -3.25 -27.28
N ASP A 91 4.96 -2.38 -26.27
CA ASP A 91 4.26 -1.10 -26.35
C ASP A 91 4.91 -0.16 -27.38
N ARG A 92 6.25 -0.14 -27.43
CA ARG A 92 6.99 0.61 -28.45
C ARG A 92 6.69 0.09 -29.86
N LEU A 93 6.62 -1.23 -30.05
CA LEU A 93 6.22 -1.83 -31.33
C LEU A 93 4.77 -1.49 -31.71
N THR A 94 3.86 -1.54 -30.74
CA THR A 94 2.46 -1.12 -30.94
C THR A 94 2.36 0.36 -31.31
N ARG A 95 3.19 1.22 -30.72
CA ARG A 95 3.25 2.64 -31.04
C ARG A 95 3.84 2.88 -32.42
N LEU A 96 4.91 2.16 -32.77
CA LEU A 96 5.54 2.22 -34.09
C LEU A 96 4.54 1.83 -35.18
N ASP A 97 3.79 0.75 -34.99
CA ASP A 97 2.69 0.36 -35.90
C ASP A 97 1.71 1.51 -36.11
N LYS A 98 1.20 2.09 -35.02
CA LYS A 98 0.25 3.21 -35.09
C LYS A 98 0.80 4.43 -35.84
N VAL A 99 2.10 4.71 -35.73
CA VAL A 99 2.76 5.79 -36.48
C VAL A 99 2.81 5.42 -37.95
N LEU A 100 3.30 4.22 -38.29
CA LEU A 100 3.44 3.77 -39.68
C LEU A 100 2.10 3.69 -40.42
N GLN A 101 1.04 3.22 -39.76
CA GLN A 101 -0.30 3.13 -40.35
C GLN A 101 -0.94 4.50 -40.61
N LYS A 102 -0.43 5.57 -39.98
CA LYS A 102 -0.88 6.96 -40.21
C LYS A 102 0.05 7.75 -41.12
N LEU A 103 1.26 7.22 -41.38
CA LEU A 103 2.27 7.92 -42.14
C LEU A 103 1.86 7.96 -43.61
N THR A 104 1.83 9.16 -44.18
CA THR A 104 1.66 9.33 -45.63
C THR A 104 3.06 9.40 -46.24
N VAL A 105 3.45 8.36 -46.98
CA VAL A 105 4.76 8.28 -47.63
C VAL A 105 4.59 7.85 -49.09
N TYR A 106 5.50 8.33 -49.94
CA TYR A 106 5.56 7.97 -51.35
C TYR A 106 6.90 7.34 -51.69
N ASP A 107 6.85 6.19 -52.34
CA ASP A 107 7.98 5.49 -52.92
C ASP A 107 7.95 5.63 -54.43
N ASN A 108 8.93 6.32 -55.01
CA ASN A 108 9.00 6.58 -56.45
C ASN A 108 7.68 7.13 -57.02
N GLY A 109 7.04 8.04 -56.28
CA GLY A 109 5.79 8.71 -56.66
C GLY A 109 4.51 7.90 -56.41
N ARG A 110 4.59 6.66 -55.95
CA ARG A 110 3.43 5.85 -55.55
C ARG A 110 3.28 5.88 -54.03
N LYS A 111 2.04 5.99 -53.54
CA LYS A 111 1.79 5.89 -52.10
C LYS A 111 2.25 4.51 -51.61
N LEU A 112 3.03 4.50 -50.54
CA LEU A 112 3.52 3.29 -49.88
C LEU A 112 2.77 3.09 -48.57
N ASP A 113 2.26 1.88 -48.36
CA ASP A 113 1.68 1.46 -47.09
C ASP A 113 2.63 0.45 -46.44
N PHE A 114 2.97 0.67 -45.17
CA PHE A 114 3.87 -0.23 -44.44
C PHE A 114 3.12 -1.46 -43.92
N PRO A 115 3.78 -2.64 -43.88
CA PRO A 115 3.18 -3.85 -43.32
C PRO A 115 2.82 -3.63 -41.86
N LYS A 116 1.66 -4.17 -41.46
CA LYS A 116 1.19 -4.09 -40.08
C LYS A 116 2.11 -4.89 -39.15
N ILE A 117 2.50 -4.30 -38.04
CA ILE A 117 3.28 -4.95 -36.98
C ILE A 117 2.28 -5.49 -35.95
N ASN A 118 2.00 -6.79 -35.99
CA ASN A 118 1.14 -7.43 -34.99
C ASN A 118 1.97 -8.06 -33.87
N VAL A 119 1.86 -7.49 -32.66
CA VAL A 119 2.47 -8.02 -31.43
C VAL A 119 1.45 -8.25 -30.32
N SER A 120 0.15 -8.25 -30.65
CA SER A 120 -0.92 -8.38 -29.65
C SER A 120 -0.85 -9.73 -28.92
N ASP A 121 -0.75 -10.83 -29.66
CA ASP A 121 -0.64 -12.19 -29.09
C ASP A 121 0.65 -12.34 -28.26
N ALA A 122 1.78 -11.85 -28.77
CA ALA A 122 3.05 -11.90 -28.06
C ALA A 122 3.00 -11.10 -26.75
N LYS A 123 2.43 -9.90 -26.78
CA LYS A 123 2.23 -9.07 -25.60
C LYS A 123 1.30 -9.75 -24.58
N SER A 124 0.21 -10.36 -25.05
CA SER A 124 -0.74 -11.09 -24.20
C SER A 124 -0.09 -12.32 -23.55
N SER A 125 0.73 -13.06 -24.31
CA SER A 125 1.50 -14.20 -23.80
C SER A 125 2.51 -13.75 -22.74
N ALA A 126 3.23 -12.66 -22.98
CA ALA A 126 4.19 -12.10 -22.03
C ALA A 126 3.53 -11.65 -20.71
N THR A 127 2.35 -11.01 -20.79
CA THR A 127 1.57 -10.65 -19.58
C THR A 127 1.12 -11.88 -18.79
N GLU A 128 0.66 -12.93 -19.50
CA GLU A 128 0.21 -14.16 -18.87
C GLU A 128 1.36 -14.92 -18.21
N ASN A 129 2.52 -14.98 -18.86
CA ASN A 129 3.73 -15.58 -18.32
C ASN A 129 4.24 -14.84 -17.08
N ALA A 130 4.23 -13.51 -17.10
CA ALA A 130 4.60 -12.69 -15.96
C ALA A 130 3.66 -12.94 -14.77
N ALA A 131 2.35 -12.95 -15.03
CA ALA A 131 1.34 -13.25 -14.01
C ALA A 131 1.54 -14.66 -13.42
N GLU A 132 1.77 -15.68 -14.25
CA GLU A 132 2.03 -17.05 -13.80
C GLU A 132 3.27 -17.14 -12.90
N LYS A 133 4.36 -16.46 -13.26
CA LYS A 133 5.59 -16.50 -12.46
C LYS A 133 5.38 -15.90 -11.07
N PHE A 134 4.65 -14.80 -10.96
CA PHE A 134 4.32 -14.21 -9.67
C PHE A 134 3.31 -15.07 -8.89
N TYR A 135 2.32 -15.64 -9.58
CA TYR A 135 1.36 -16.55 -8.98
C TYR A 135 2.05 -17.77 -8.35
N LEU A 136 2.97 -18.42 -9.07
CA LEU A 136 3.73 -19.56 -8.56
C LEU A 136 4.58 -19.20 -7.34
N LYS A 137 5.20 -18.01 -7.31
CA LYS A 137 5.92 -17.51 -6.12
C LYS A 137 4.98 -17.30 -4.94
N GLY A 138 3.76 -16.83 -5.18
CA GLY A 138 2.73 -16.71 -4.14
C GLY A 138 2.35 -18.07 -3.57
N VAL A 139 2.13 -19.06 -4.43
CA VAL A 139 1.85 -20.46 -4.04
C VAL A 139 3.00 -21.07 -3.25
N GLU A 140 4.25 -20.83 -3.66
CA GLU A 140 5.44 -21.27 -2.93
C GLU A 140 5.53 -20.62 -1.54
N ALA A 141 5.33 -19.30 -1.45
CA ALA A 141 5.33 -18.58 -0.17
C ALA A 141 4.26 -19.11 0.80
N MET A 142 3.09 -19.52 0.31
CA MET A 142 2.03 -20.12 1.13
C MET A 142 2.45 -21.45 1.79
N GLN A 143 3.48 -22.13 1.29
CA GLN A 143 3.97 -23.38 1.89
C GLN A 143 4.75 -23.13 3.19
N THR A 144 5.17 -21.88 3.43
CA THR A 144 5.94 -21.51 4.61
C THR A 144 5.06 -20.75 5.60
N PRO A 145 4.82 -21.29 6.81
CA PRO A 145 4.04 -20.58 7.83
C PRO A 145 4.61 -19.19 8.14
N GLY A 146 3.73 -18.20 8.31
CA GLY A 146 4.12 -16.82 8.61
C GLY A 146 4.46 -15.95 7.39
N HIS A 147 4.35 -16.47 6.17
CA HIS A 147 4.65 -15.74 4.93
C HIS A 147 3.40 -15.24 4.18
N ALA A 148 2.25 -15.11 4.85
CA ALA A 148 1.03 -14.61 4.22
C ALA A 148 1.19 -13.25 3.53
N GLU A 149 1.93 -12.31 4.14
CA GLU A 149 2.20 -11.00 3.52
C GLU A 149 3.01 -11.13 2.24
N GLN A 150 4.04 -11.99 2.23
CA GLN A 150 4.85 -12.24 1.05
C GLN A 150 4.02 -12.90 -0.05
N ALA A 151 3.21 -13.90 0.29
CA ALA A 151 2.31 -14.57 -0.65
C ALA A 151 1.31 -13.57 -1.27
N ALA A 152 0.67 -12.74 -0.45
CA ALA A 152 -0.28 -11.73 -0.90
C ALA A 152 0.36 -10.67 -1.81
N GLU A 153 1.59 -10.23 -1.52
CA GLU A 153 2.31 -9.31 -2.41
C GLU A 153 2.64 -9.97 -3.76
N PHE A 154 3.05 -11.23 -3.79
CA PHE A 154 3.25 -11.95 -5.05
C PHE A 154 1.96 -12.10 -5.86
N PHE A 155 0.84 -12.44 -5.21
CA PHE A 155 -0.46 -12.51 -5.90
C PHE A 155 -0.93 -11.14 -6.40
N LYS A 156 -0.65 -10.07 -5.66
CA LYS A 156 -0.90 -8.70 -6.09
C LYS A 156 -0.06 -8.32 -7.30
N GLU A 157 1.23 -8.71 -7.35
CA GLU A 157 2.06 -8.53 -8.55
C GLU A 157 1.47 -9.30 -9.75
N ALA A 158 1.03 -10.55 -9.58
CA ALA A 158 0.36 -11.29 -10.65
C ALA A 158 -0.87 -10.54 -11.19
N ARG A 159 -1.66 -9.97 -10.27
CA ARG A 159 -2.85 -9.17 -10.60
C ARG A 159 -2.57 -7.83 -11.27
N LYS A 160 -1.35 -7.29 -11.18
CA LYS A 160 -0.96 -6.12 -11.99
C LYS A 160 -0.88 -6.45 -13.48
N PHE A 161 -0.50 -7.68 -13.81
CA PHE A 161 -0.40 -8.15 -15.19
C PHE A 161 -1.75 -8.63 -15.73
N ASN A 162 -2.55 -9.31 -14.89
CA ASN A 162 -3.90 -9.73 -15.20
C ASN A 162 -4.79 -9.63 -13.95
N PRO A 163 -5.70 -8.63 -13.83
CA PRO A 163 -6.46 -8.36 -12.62
C PRO A 163 -7.24 -9.53 -12.03
N ASP A 164 -7.72 -10.42 -12.90
CA ASP A 164 -8.52 -11.61 -12.60
C ASP A 164 -7.70 -12.90 -12.83
N TYR A 165 -6.38 -12.85 -12.60
CA TYR A 165 -5.50 -14.00 -12.78
C TYR A 165 -5.87 -15.14 -11.82
N ARG A 166 -6.60 -16.12 -12.35
CA ARG A 166 -7.05 -17.32 -11.63
C ARG A 166 -7.71 -16.95 -10.30
N ASP A 167 -7.32 -17.63 -9.23
CA ASP A 167 -7.75 -17.46 -7.85
C ASP A 167 -6.74 -16.64 -7.01
N ALA A 168 -5.85 -15.84 -7.63
CA ALA A 168 -4.81 -15.09 -6.90
C ALA A 168 -5.37 -14.18 -5.79
N LYS A 169 -6.54 -13.56 -6.03
CA LYS A 169 -7.25 -12.78 -5.01
C LYS A 169 -7.69 -13.66 -3.83
N GLU A 170 -8.24 -14.83 -4.11
CA GLU A 170 -8.71 -15.78 -3.10
C GLU A 170 -7.54 -16.38 -2.31
N LEU A 171 -6.46 -16.75 -2.98
CA LEU A 171 -5.26 -17.28 -2.33
C LEU A 171 -4.59 -16.26 -1.41
N SER A 172 -4.68 -14.96 -1.71
CA SER A 172 -4.22 -13.90 -0.80
C SER A 172 -4.98 -13.93 0.52
N ALA A 173 -6.32 -14.02 0.46
CA ALA A 173 -7.16 -14.13 1.65
C ALA A 173 -6.91 -15.45 2.40
N LYS A 174 -6.77 -16.56 1.67
CA LYS A 174 -6.46 -17.87 2.22
C LYS A 174 -5.12 -17.89 2.96
N ALA A 175 -4.10 -17.24 2.42
CA ALA A 175 -2.78 -17.14 3.05
C ALA A 175 -2.88 -16.45 4.42
N TYR A 176 -3.53 -15.27 4.48
CA TYR A 176 -3.76 -14.54 5.73
C TYR A 176 -4.60 -15.35 6.72
N TYR A 177 -5.64 -16.03 6.25
CA TYR A 177 -6.49 -16.86 7.10
C TYR A 177 -5.69 -18.01 7.74
N ASN A 178 -4.90 -18.73 6.95
CA ASN A 178 -4.09 -19.86 7.44
C ASN A 178 -3.07 -19.42 8.49
N ASP A 179 -2.33 -18.35 8.22
CA ASP A 179 -1.36 -17.81 9.17
C ASP A 179 -2.04 -17.28 10.43
N ALA A 180 -3.20 -16.63 10.29
CA ALA A 180 -3.99 -16.21 11.44
C ALA A 180 -4.41 -17.39 12.31
N MET A 181 -4.85 -18.51 11.71
CA MET A 181 -5.24 -19.70 12.46
C MET A 181 -4.04 -20.32 13.17
N ALA A 182 -2.87 -20.36 12.54
CA ALA A 182 -1.62 -20.82 13.17
C ALA A 182 -1.19 -19.91 14.33
N LEU A 183 -1.38 -18.60 14.21
CA LEU A 183 -1.13 -17.62 15.27
C LEU A 183 -2.11 -17.79 16.45
N ILE A 184 -3.40 -17.96 16.15
CA ILE A 184 -4.44 -18.11 17.17
C ILE A 184 -4.25 -19.43 17.93
N SER A 185 -3.92 -20.53 17.24
CA SER A 185 -3.75 -21.84 17.88
C SER A 185 -2.58 -21.89 18.87
N ARG A 186 -1.56 -21.05 18.68
CA ARG A 186 -0.43 -20.89 19.61
C ARG A 186 -0.64 -19.78 20.66
N GLY A 187 -1.83 -19.18 20.73
CA GLY A 187 -2.17 -18.13 21.68
C GLY A 187 -1.72 -16.71 21.28
N SER A 188 -1.15 -16.52 20.09
CA SER A 188 -0.81 -15.21 19.52
C SER A 188 -2.05 -14.51 18.94
N TYR A 189 -3.09 -14.33 19.76
CA TYR A 189 -4.39 -13.84 19.33
C TYR A 189 -4.36 -12.45 18.67
N LYS A 190 -3.59 -11.50 19.23
CA LYS A 190 -3.51 -10.13 18.69
C LYS A 190 -2.95 -10.09 17.28
N ASP A 191 -1.89 -10.88 17.04
CA ASP A 191 -1.29 -11.00 15.71
C ASP A 191 -2.22 -11.75 14.75
N GLY A 192 -2.92 -12.78 15.22
CA GLY A 192 -3.94 -13.47 14.44
C GLY A 192 -5.08 -12.54 13.99
N VAL A 193 -5.58 -11.68 14.87
CA VAL A 193 -6.58 -10.66 14.52
C VAL A 193 -6.03 -9.68 13.48
N ARG A 194 -4.76 -9.24 13.63
CA ARG A 194 -4.12 -8.35 12.65
C ARG A 194 -4.12 -8.99 11.25
N MET A 195 -3.77 -10.27 11.16
CA MET A 195 -3.79 -11.03 9.90
C MET A 195 -5.21 -11.19 9.35
N LEU A 196 -6.21 -11.52 10.19
CA LEU A 196 -7.60 -11.63 9.73
C LEU A 196 -8.15 -10.31 9.18
N TRP A 197 -7.79 -9.17 9.76
CA TRP A 197 -8.23 -7.88 9.23
C TRP A 197 -7.66 -7.55 7.86
N LYS A 198 -6.47 -8.07 7.50
CA LYS A 198 -5.93 -7.93 6.14
C LYS A 198 -6.82 -8.56 5.08
N ILE A 199 -7.64 -9.54 5.45
CA ILE A 199 -8.56 -10.20 4.51
C ILE A 199 -9.62 -9.21 3.98
N ARG A 200 -9.98 -8.20 4.77
CA ARG A 200 -10.96 -7.17 4.37
C ARG A 200 -10.49 -6.29 3.21
N ASP A 201 -9.18 -6.24 2.97
CA ASP A 201 -8.60 -5.56 1.80
C ASP A 201 -8.99 -6.26 0.48
N PHE A 202 -9.37 -7.56 0.56
CA PHE A 202 -9.75 -8.39 -0.58
C PHE A 202 -11.25 -8.70 -0.58
N TYR A 203 -11.82 -9.04 0.58
CA TYR A 203 -13.20 -9.47 0.77
C TYR A 203 -13.86 -8.65 1.89
N PRO A 204 -14.25 -7.38 1.63
CA PRO A 204 -14.93 -6.53 2.62
C PRO A 204 -16.27 -7.10 3.09
N GLU A 205 -16.92 -7.94 2.27
CA GLU A 205 -18.14 -8.68 2.58
C GLU A 205 -17.92 -9.84 3.56
N GLY A 206 -16.66 -10.20 3.84
CA GLY A 206 -16.28 -11.32 4.70
C GLY A 206 -15.71 -12.51 3.92
N TYR A 207 -14.96 -13.35 4.63
CA TYR A 207 -14.27 -14.52 4.07
C TYR A 207 -14.35 -15.70 5.05
N HIS A 208 -15.13 -16.73 4.70
CA HIS A 208 -15.43 -17.86 5.59
C HIS A 208 -15.95 -17.38 6.97
N ASP A 209 -15.44 -17.95 8.06
CA ASP A 209 -15.75 -17.61 9.46
C ASP A 209 -14.77 -16.56 10.03
N SER A 210 -14.02 -15.84 9.20
CA SER A 210 -12.97 -14.89 9.64
C SER A 210 -13.49 -13.86 10.65
N GLU A 211 -14.69 -13.31 10.44
CA GLU A 211 -15.30 -12.35 11.36
C GLU A 211 -15.64 -12.96 12.73
N GLN A 212 -16.10 -14.22 12.74
CA GLN A 212 -16.32 -14.95 13.99
C GLN A 212 -14.98 -15.22 14.70
N ARG A 213 -13.94 -15.61 13.94
CA ARG A 213 -12.59 -15.85 14.48
C ARG A 213 -11.98 -14.59 15.07
N VAL A 214 -12.16 -13.44 14.42
CA VAL A 214 -11.77 -12.12 14.94
C VAL A 214 -12.42 -11.87 16.29
N LYS A 215 -13.73 -12.05 16.40
CA LYS A 215 -14.45 -11.85 17.66
C LYS A 215 -13.91 -12.74 18.77
N VAL A 216 -13.80 -14.05 18.50
CA VAL A 216 -13.29 -15.03 19.48
C VAL A 216 -11.85 -14.70 19.89
N ALA A 217 -10.97 -14.37 18.95
CA ALA A 217 -9.58 -14.05 19.26
C ALA A 217 -9.44 -12.73 20.04
N ILE A 218 -10.27 -11.72 19.74
CA ILE A 218 -10.34 -10.49 20.53
C ILE A 218 -10.75 -10.81 21.97
N ASP A 219 -11.83 -11.57 22.16
CA ASP A 219 -12.31 -11.92 23.50
C ASP A 219 -11.27 -12.73 24.28
N SER A 220 -10.55 -13.66 23.64
CA SER A 220 -9.45 -14.42 24.25
C SER A 220 -8.23 -13.57 24.62
N ALA A 221 -8.01 -12.44 23.95
CA ALA A 221 -6.87 -11.55 24.17
C ALA A 221 -7.20 -10.31 25.00
N LYS A 222 -8.49 -10.15 25.36
CA LYS A 222 -9.02 -8.97 26.02
C LYS A 222 -8.50 -8.88 27.45
N VAL A 223 -7.98 -7.71 27.80
CA VAL A 223 -7.50 -7.38 29.14
C VAL A 223 -8.54 -6.51 29.81
N LYS A 224 -9.15 -7.01 30.88
CA LYS A 224 -10.07 -6.26 31.73
C LYS A 224 -9.28 -5.40 32.72
N VAL A 225 -9.49 -4.10 32.64
CA VAL A 225 -8.84 -3.07 33.46
C VAL A 225 -9.89 -2.45 34.37
N ALA A 226 -9.76 -2.68 35.67
CA ALA A 226 -10.61 -2.01 36.66
C ALA A 226 -9.92 -0.74 37.15
N VAL A 227 -10.63 0.39 37.06
CA VAL A 227 -10.18 1.66 37.62
C VAL A 227 -10.97 1.91 38.90
N MET A 228 -10.28 1.89 40.04
CA MET A 228 -10.88 2.13 41.34
C MET A 228 -10.95 3.64 41.63
N PRO A 229 -11.92 4.10 42.44
CA PRO A 229 -11.89 5.45 42.98
C PRO A 229 -10.57 5.71 43.70
N PHE A 230 -9.99 6.89 43.48
CA PHE A 230 -8.74 7.27 44.15
C PHE A 230 -9.02 7.71 45.59
N ASP A 231 -8.22 7.24 46.55
CA ASP A 231 -8.39 7.61 47.96
C ASP A 231 -8.05 9.10 48.15
N ASN A 232 -9.00 9.89 48.64
CA ASN A 232 -8.77 11.30 48.92
C ASN A 232 -8.21 11.50 50.35
N LEU A 233 -6.92 11.82 50.46
CA LEU A 233 -6.23 12.09 51.73
C LEU A 233 -6.01 13.59 52.00
N THR A 234 -6.62 14.47 51.21
CA THR A 234 -6.34 15.93 51.26
C THR A 234 -6.97 16.67 52.44
N ALA A 235 -7.74 15.99 53.29
CA ALA A 235 -8.50 16.54 54.42
C ALA A 235 -9.49 17.68 54.08
N SER A 236 -9.66 18.03 52.81
CA SER A 236 -10.55 19.11 52.35
C SER A 236 -11.94 18.58 52.00
N VAL A 237 -12.95 19.05 52.74
CA VAL A 237 -14.37 18.72 52.53
C VAL A 237 -14.97 19.45 51.31
N LYS A 238 -14.26 20.45 50.77
CA LYS A 238 -14.79 21.35 49.73
C LYS A 238 -14.69 20.81 48.29
N SER A 239 -14.04 19.67 48.08
CA SER A 239 -13.68 19.18 46.74
C SER A 239 -14.64 18.15 46.14
N GLY A 240 -15.76 17.82 46.80
CA GLY A 240 -16.68 16.78 46.34
C GLY A 240 -16.00 15.39 46.21
N ASP A 241 -16.60 14.49 45.43
CA ASP A 241 -16.05 13.15 45.17
C ASP A 241 -15.00 13.16 44.05
N ILE A 242 -13.91 13.91 44.27
CA ILE A 242 -12.82 14.07 43.31
C ILE A 242 -12.12 12.74 42.94
N GLY A 243 -12.12 11.77 43.85
CA GLY A 243 -11.58 10.43 43.62
C GLY A 243 -12.35 9.68 42.54
N SER A 244 -13.69 9.78 42.56
CA SER A 244 -14.54 9.26 41.49
C SER A 244 -14.35 10.05 40.20
N THR A 245 -14.26 11.39 40.24
CA THR A 245 -14.06 12.21 39.05
C THR A 245 -12.79 11.81 38.29
N ILE A 246 -11.66 11.67 38.97
CA ILE A 246 -10.39 11.23 38.36
C ILE A 246 -10.52 9.83 37.74
N SER A 247 -11.19 8.90 38.44
CA SER A 247 -11.39 7.55 37.90
C SER A 247 -12.25 7.56 36.62
N SER A 248 -13.29 8.40 36.56
CA SER A 248 -14.14 8.57 35.38
C SER A 248 -13.36 9.18 34.22
N GLU A 249 -12.49 10.16 34.48
CA GLU A 249 -11.63 10.78 33.47
C GLU A 249 -10.63 9.77 32.88
N ILE A 250 -10.00 8.93 33.70
CA ILE A 250 -9.10 7.86 33.24
C ILE A 250 -9.85 6.87 32.33
N ILE A 251 -11.05 6.43 32.74
CA ILE A 251 -11.87 5.54 31.92
C ILE A 251 -12.25 6.23 30.60
N ALA A 252 -12.71 7.47 30.65
CA ALA A 252 -13.10 8.22 29.46
C ALA A 252 -11.93 8.37 28.48
N PHE A 253 -10.74 8.74 28.98
CA PHE A 253 -9.52 8.86 28.18
C PHE A 253 -9.09 7.50 27.59
N GLY A 254 -9.17 6.43 28.39
CA GLY A 254 -8.80 5.09 27.95
C GLY A 254 -9.77 4.47 26.92
N VAL A 255 -11.06 4.77 27.03
CA VAL A 255 -12.10 4.28 26.11
C VAL A 255 -12.16 5.11 24.82
N ALA A 256 -11.81 6.39 24.86
CA ALA A 256 -11.83 7.29 23.69
C ALA A 256 -11.16 6.73 22.42
N PRO A 257 -9.96 6.12 22.45
CA PRO A 257 -9.33 5.53 21.26
C PRO A 257 -9.97 4.20 20.80
N ARG A 258 -11.01 3.71 21.50
CA ARG A 258 -11.70 2.43 21.25
C ARG A 258 -10.73 1.24 21.19
N PRO A 259 -9.98 0.99 22.28
CA PRO A 259 -8.98 -0.07 22.27
C PRO A 259 -9.64 -1.44 22.08
N VAL A 260 -9.17 -2.20 21.10
CA VAL A 260 -9.79 -3.47 20.71
C VAL A 260 -9.57 -4.57 21.75
N PHE A 261 -8.44 -4.53 22.45
CA PHE A 261 -8.02 -5.58 23.40
C PHE A 261 -8.07 -5.13 24.87
N ILE A 262 -8.70 -4.00 25.16
CA ILE A 262 -8.83 -3.49 26.53
C ILE A 262 -10.30 -3.28 26.81
N ASP A 263 -10.75 -3.78 27.95
CA ASP A 263 -12.11 -3.60 28.44
C ASP A 263 -12.06 -2.89 29.78
N PHE A 264 -12.56 -1.66 29.83
CA PHE A 264 -12.59 -0.88 31.06
C PHE A 264 -13.80 -1.27 31.88
N VAL A 265 -13.53 -1.70 33.10
CA VAL A 265 -14.55 -2.15 34.03
C VAL A 265 -14.91 -0.99 34.96
N THR A 266 -16.20 -0.64 35.00
CA THR A 266 -16.70 0.48 35.81
C THR A 266 -16.81 0.12 37.29
N ARG A 267 -16.81 1.17 38.14
CA ARG A 267 -17.00 1.06 39.59
C ARG A 267 -18.23 0.24 39.95
N ASP A 268 -19.37 0.52 39.33
CA ASP A 268 -20.65 -0.13 39.66
C ASP A 268 -20.61 -1.63 39.36
N TYR A 269 -19.93 -2.04 38.28
CA TYR A 269 -19.73 -3.45 37.95
C TYR A 269 -18.81 -4.15 38.95
N VAL A 270 -17.71 -3.49 39.38
CA VAL A 270 -16.86 -4.04 40.44
C VAL A 270 -17.63 -4.15 41.76
N GLN A 271 -18.40 -3.13 42.12
CA GLN A 271 -19.20 -3.12 43.34
C GLN A 271 -20.33 -4.15 43.31
N SER A 272 -21.04 -4.30 42.20
CA SER A 272 -22.10 -5.31 42.06
C SER A 272 -21.55 -6.72 42.27
N LEU A 273 -20.40 -7.02 41.68
CA LEU A 273 -19.72 -8.32 41.83
C LEU A 273 -19.18 -8.53 43.24
N LEU A 274 -18.68 -7.47 43.88
CA LEU A 274 -18.30 -7.49 45.29
C LEU A 274 -19.51 -7.77 46.18
N SER A 275 -20.65 -7.12 45.96
CA SER A 275 -21.87 -7.36 46.75
C SER A 275 -22.48 -8.74 46.52
N GLU A 276 -22.39 -9.30 45.31
CA GLU A 276 -22.81 -10.68 45.02
C GLU A 276 -21.93 -11.71 45.77
N GLN A 277 -20.63 -11.47 45.90
CA GLN A 277 -19.71 -12.34 46.65
C GLN A 277 -19.73 -12.09 48.17
N SER A 278 -20.07 -10.87 48.60
CA SER A 278 -20.22 -10.50 50.03
C SER A 278 -21.41 -11.19 50.70
N LEU A 279 -22.29 -11.84 49.94
CA LEU A 279 -23.29 -12.78 50.47
C LEU A 279 -22.67 -14.07 51.03
N GLY A 280 -21.37 -14.32 50.82
CA GLY A 280 -20.63 -15.44 51.40
C GLY A 280 -19.69 -15.09 52.57
N LEU A 281 -19.18 -13.86 52.66
CA LEU A 281 -18.21 -13.45 53.70
C LEU A 281 -18.42 -11.99 54.11
N SER A 282 -18.86 -11.79 55.35
CA SER A 282 -19.02 -10.47 55.98
C SER A 282 -17.66 -9.81 56.23
N GLY A 283 -17.42 -8.64 55.66
CA GLY A 283 -16.29 -7.78 56.08
C GLY A 283 -15.90 -6.72 55.06
N THR A 284 -15.78 -5.48 55.53
CA THR A 284 -15.32 -4.28 54.82
C THR A 284 -14.14 -4.53 53.87
N VAL A 285 -14.33 -4.15 52.60
CA VAL A 285 -13.32 -4.20 51.54
C VAL A 285 -12.18 -3.21 51.88
N ASN A 286 -10.94 -3.70 52.00
CA ASN A 286 -9.75 -2.89 52.24
C ASN A 286 -8.78 -3.06 51.05
N THR A 287 -7.85 -2.11 50.85
CA THR A 287 -6.88 -2.11 49.73
C THR A 287 -5.97 -3.35 49.70
N THR A 288 -5.89 -4.09 50.81
CA THR A 288 -5.16 -5.35 50.97
C THR A 288 -5.86 -6.55 50.29
N THR A 289 -7.19 -6.49 50.08
CA THR A 289 -8.00 -7.59 49.54
C THR A 289 -8.17 -7.54 48.02
N ALA A 290 -7.88 -6.39 47.39
CA ALA A 290 -8.11 -6.16 45.97
C ALA A 290 -7.36 -7.13 45.01
N PRO A 291 -6.09 -7.51 45.24
CA PRO A 291 -5.41 -8.50 44.40
C PRO A 291 -6.00 -9.92 44.52
N GLN A 292 -6.53 -10.27 45.69
CA GLN A 292 -7.15 -11.58 45.96
C GLN A 292 -8.55 -11.66 45.31
N ILE A 293 -9.30 -10.56 45.34
CA ILE A 293 -10.61 -10.39 44.69
C ILE A 293 -10.47 -10.33 43.16
N GLY A 294 -9.40 -9.70 42.65
CA GLY A 294 -9.13 -9.59 41.21
C GLY A 294 -9.05 -10.93 40.49
N LYS A 295 -8.45 -11.93 41.14
CA LYS A 295 -8.31 -13.29 40.63
C LYS A 295 -9.66 -14.03 40.54
N LEU A 296 -10.66 -13.64 41.33
CA LEU A 296 -12.01 -14.23 41.33
C LEU A 296 -12.94 -13.65 40.25
N ILE A 297 -12.70 -12.41 39.80
CA ILE A 297 -13.64 -11.66 38.93
C ILE A 297 -13.13 -11.54 37.48
N GLY A 298 -11.96 -12.12 37.20
CA GLY A 298 -11.35 -12.08 35.87
C GLY A 298 -10.89 -10.68 35.46
N ILE A 299 -10.58 -9.82 36.43
CA ILE A 299 -9.89 -8.54 36.21
C ILE A 299 -8.39 -8.82 36.18
N GLN A 300 -7.71 -8.44 35.10
CA GLN A 300 -6.27 -8.68 34.96
C GLN A 300 -5.44 -7.51 35.47
N VAL A 301 -5.98 -6.28 35.39
CA VAL A 301 -5.25 -5.06 35.77
C VAL A 301 -6.13 -4.20 36.67
N PHE A 302 -5.55 -3.73 37.77
CA PHE A 302 -6.15 -2.73 38.64
C PHE A 302 -5.37 -1.43 38.56
N VAL A 303 -6.12 -0.33 38.45
CA VAL A 303 -5.60 1.04 38.59
C VAL A 303 -6.18 1.62 39.88
N PHE A 304 -5.30 2.01 40.78
CA PHE A 304 -5.64 2.63 42.06
C PHE A 304 -4.60 3.71 42.39
N GLY A 305 -4.97 4.64 43.26
CA GLY A 305 -4.07 5.69 43.69
C GLY A 305 -4.65 6.51 44.82
N LYS A 306 -3.86 7.46 45.31
CA LYS A 306 -4.23 8.36 46.40
C LYS A 306 -4.01 9.80 46.00
N ILE A 307 -4.92 10.67 46.38
CA ILE A 307 -4.83 12.12 46.20
C ILE A 307 -4.32 12.68 47.51
N THR A 308 -3.05 13.11 47.53
CA THR A 308 -2.39 13.59 48.76
C THR A 308 -2.46 15.10 48.92
N ALA A 309 -2.61 15.85 47.83
CA ALA A 309 -2.85 17.29 47.85
C ALA A 309 -3.64 17.73 46.61
N ILE A 310 -4.43 18.79 46.73
CA ILE A 310 -5.06 19.51 45.62
C ILE A 310 -4.57 20.94 45.67
N ASN A 311 -3.84 21.38 44.64
CA ASN A 311 -3.41 22.76 44.52
C ASN A 311 -4.29 23.50 43.50
N PRO A 312 -5.19 24.41 43.94
CA PRO A 312 -6.06 25.16 43.03
C PRO A 312 -5.30 26.20 42.19
N TYR A 313 -4.03 26.48 42.50
CA TYR A 313 -3.16 27.44 41.80
C TYR A 313 -2.04 26.73 41.04
N TYR A 314 -2.38 25.68 40.28
CA TYR A 314 -1.42 25.06 39.38
C TYR A 314 -1.29 25.92 38.09
N PRO A 315 -0.09 26.43 37.74
CA PRO A 315 0.06 27.27 36.55
C PRO A 315 -0.20 26.46 35.28
N LYS A 316 -1.15 26.93 34.45
CA LYS A 316 -1.59 26.24 33.22
C LYS A 316 -0.46 26.05 32.20
N ASP A 317 0.57 26.88 32.28
CA ASP A 317 1.69 26.95 31.32
C ASP A 317 2.63 25.73 31.38
N GLN A 318 2.46 24.85 32.36
CA GLN A 318 3.25 23.63 32.52
C GLN A 318 2.60 22.36 31.95
N LEU A 319 1.36 22.42 31.42
CA LEU A 319 0.60 21.24 30.97
C LEU A 319 0.80 20.85 29.49
N ILE A 320 1.65 21.52 28.72
CA ILE A 320 1.91 21.19 27.30
C ILE A 320 3.40 21.06 27.06
N LYS A 321 4.02 19.98 27.53
CA LYS A 321 5.31 19.47 27.03
C LYS A 321 5.38 17.94 27.18
N SER A 322 4.50 17.22 26.51
CA SER A 322 4.77 15.82 26.16
C SER A 322 3.95 15.42 24.93
N GLU A 323 4.23 16.06 23.80
CA GLU A 323 4.05 15.45 22.50
C GLU A 323 5.43 15.42 21.84
N SER A 324 6.06 14.24 21.92
CA SER A 324 7.19 13.80 21.11
C SER A 324 7.03 12.31 20.88
#